data_AF-F3MCS3-F1
#
_entry.id   AF-F3MCS3-F1
#
_cell.length_a   1.000
_cell.length_b   1.000
_cell.length_c   1.000
_cell.angle_alpha   90.00
_cell.angle_beta   90.00
_cell.angle_gamma   90.00
#
_symmetry.space_group_name_H-M   'P 1'
#
loop_
_entity.id
_entity.type
_entity.pdbx_description
1 polymer ?
#
loop_
_entity_poly.entity_id
_entity_poly.type
_entity_poly.pdbx_seq_one_letter_code
_entity_poly.pdbx_strand_id
1 'polypeptide(L)'
;MNQSLEQSIKVTGARNKNLRNISLTIPKKQITVFTGVSGSGKSAMVFDTIAAESQRQLNETYSSFIRHRLPHYGQPEVDSVENLSVAIVVNQKRIGGNARSTVGTITDIHSLLRLLFSRIGRPFVGYSDVFSFNNPQGMCPHCEGLGKVNTFRIESLIDKEKSLNEGPIRFPTFHPGEVRWKRYVATGLFDNDKKLKDYSEEDWDTLLYKTGFKPPNPTKEWPPTSYYEGIIPRIERTFLSKDSRDSRAYREAIEQVVTETACPLCHGG
;
A
#
# COMPACT_ATOMS: atom_id res chain seq x y z
N MET A 1 33.95 39.76 23.38
CA MET A 1 34.67 38.87 22.43
C MET A 1 33.63 37.99 21.73
N ASN A 2 33.29 38.33 20.49
CA ASN A 2 32.58 37.57 19.43
C ASN A 2 31.53 36.50 19.77
N GLN A 3 30.46 36.82 20.53
CA GLN A 3 29.27 35.94 20.60
C GLN A 3 28.29 36.09 19.42
N SER A 4 28.42 37.13 18.57
CA SER A 4 27.42 37.42 17.53
C SER A 4 27.58 36.59 16.24
N LEU A 5 28.79 36.10 15.94
CA LEU A 5 29.06 35.41 14.67
C LEU A 5 28.49 33.99 14.62
N GLU A 6 28.34 33.29 15.75
CA GLU A 6 27.76 31.94 15.81
C GLU A 6 26.22 31.92 15.84
N GLN A 7 25.58 33.09 15.96
CA GLN A 7 24.12 33.21 16.14
C GLN A 7 23.32 33.13 14.85
N SER A 8 23.98 33.02 13.69
CA SER A 8 23.30 32.98 12.39
C SER A 8 23.95 31.98 11.45
N ILE A 9 23.13 31.28 10.66
CA ILE A 9 23.58 30.49 9.52
C ILE A 9 23.87 31.48 8.39
N LYS A 10 25.07 31.44 7.82
CA LYS A 10 25.45 32.29 6.70
C LYS A 10 25.59 31.44 5.45
N VAL A 11 24.88 31.80 4.40
CA VAL A 11 24.96 31.16 3.09
C VAL A 11 25.58 32.16 2.12
N THR A 12 26.65 31.77 1.45
CA THR A 12 27.35 32.63 0.48
C THR A 12 27.30 31.99 -0.90
N GLY A 13 26.82 32.75 -1.89
CA GLY A 13 26.90 32.39 -3.30
C GLY A 13 26.15 31.10 -3.68
N ALA A 14 24.94 30.89 -3.16
CA ALA A 14 24.13 29.74 -3.52
C ALA A 14 23.66 29.82 -4.99
N ARG A 15 23.88 28.72 -5.73
CA ARG A 15 23.63 28.58 -7.18
C ARG A 15 22.81 27.35 -7.56
N ASN A 16 22.40 26.51 -6.60
CA ASN A 16 21.54 25.35 -6.88
C ASN A 16 20.30 25.70 -7.70
N LYS A 17 20.05 24.89 -8.73
CA LYS A 17 18.88 24.98 -9.63
C LYS A 17 18.78 26.35 -10.30
N ASN A 18 17.91 27.22 -9.81
CA ASN A 18 17.64 28.53 -10.40
C ASN A 18 18.08 29.70 -9.51
N LEU A 19 18.84 29.43 -8.44
CA LEU A 19 19.45 30.47 -7.61
C LEU A 19 20.55 31.18 -8.40
N ARG A 20 20.59 32.51 -8.32
CA ARG A 20 21.53 33.36 -9.07
C ARG A 20 22.58 33.96 -8.15
N ASN A 21 23.46 33.11 -7.62
CA ASN A 21 24.55 33.51 -6.72
C ASN A 21 24.06 34.28 -5.48
N ILE A 22 23.10 33.69 -4.77
CA ILE A 22 22.40 34.35 -3.65
C ILE A 22 23.16 34.13 -2.34
N SER A 23 23.41 35.21 -1.61
CA SER A 23 23.96 35.18 -0.25
C SER A 23 22.92 35.69 0.74
N LEU A 24 22.79 35.03 1.90
CA LEU A 24 21.85 35.42 2.94
C LEU A 24 22.34 35.00 4.33
N THR A 25 21.74 35.61 5.35
CA THR A 25 22.01 35.29 6.76
C THR A 25 20.69 34.95 7.45
N ILE A 26 20.63 33.78 8.09
CA ILE A 26 19.45 33.28 8.80
C ILE A 26 19.73 33.31 10.30
N PRO A 27 18.97 34.06 11.11
CA PRO A 27 19.15 34.05 12.55
C PRO A 27 18.76 32.68 13.15
N LYS A 28 19.59 32.15 14.04
CA LYS A 28 19.27 30.95 14.83
C LYS A 28 18.28 31.31 15.93
N LYS A 29 17.57 30.28 16.45
CA LYS A 29 16.59 30.40 17.54
C LYS A 29 15.42 31.35 17.22
N GLN A 30 15.15 31.56 15.93
CA GLN A 30 14.03 32.36 15.43
C GLN A 30 13.28 31.56 14.36
N ILE A 31 11.99 31.85 14.21
CA ILE A 31 11.19 31.31 13.11
C ILE A 31 11.49 32.16 11.88
N THR A 32 12.23 31.60 10.92
CA THR A 32 12.49 32.25 9.63
C THR A 32 11.55 31.69 8.57
N VAL A 33 10.83 32.57 7.88
CA VAL A 33 9.90 32.19 6.81
C VAL A 33 10.45 32.63 5.46
N PHE A 34 10.56 31.68 4.53
CA PHE A 34 10.92 31.96 3.13
C PHE A 34 9.64 32.16 2.31
N THR A 35 9.45 33.36 1.76
CA THR A 35 8.24 33.72 0.99
C THR A 35 8.58 34.12 -0.45
N GLY A 36 7.58 34.10 -1.35
CA GLY A 36 7.73 34.43 -2.76
C GLY A 36 6.95 33.51 -3.71
N VAL A 37 6.83 33.91 -4.98
CA VAL A 37 6.06 33.21 -6.03
C VAL A 37 6.55 31.78 -6.29
N SER A 38 5.71 30.92 -6.86
CA SER A 38 6.12 29.57 -7.27
C SER A 38 7.34 29.63 -8.20
N GLY A 39 8.28 28.71 -8.03
CA GLY A 39 9.52 28.70 -8.80
C GLY A 39 10.55 29.76 -8.41
N SER A 40 10.33 30.63 -7.42
CA SER A 40 11.31 31.68 -7.04
C SER A 40 12.63 31.19 -6.42
N GLY A 41 12.83 29.88 -6.25
CA GLY A 41 14.05 29.31 -5.67
C GLY A 41 14.00 29.07 -4.14
N LYS A 42 12.86 29.29 -3.47
CA LYS A 42 12.71 29.02 -2.02
C LYS A 42 13.10 27.60 -1.62
N SER A 43 12.52 26.61 -2.29
CA SER A 43 12.80 25.20 -2.03
C SER A 43 14.24 24.84 -2.38
N ALA A 44 14.80 25.46 -3.43
CA ALA A 44 16.21 25.29 -3.78
C ALA A 44 17.12 25.74 -2.64
N MET A 45 16.87 26.94 -2.09
CA MET A 45 17.65 27.45 -0.96
C MET A 45 17.48 26.58 0.30
N VAL A 46 16.24 26.28 0.70
CA VAL A 46 15.96 25.60 1.98
C VAL A 46 16.33 24.12 1.94
N PHE A 47 15.83 23.37 0.94
CA PHE A 47 15.98 21.93 0.89
C PHE A 47 17.21 21.48 0.12
N ASP A 48 17.44 22.06 -1.06
CA ASP A 48 18.50 21.59 -1.96
C ASP A 48 19.88 22.20 -1.62
N THR A 49 19.95 23.31 -0.87
CA THR A 49 21.20 23.93 -0.41
C THR A 49 21.41 23.73 1.08
N ILE A 50 20.61 24.38 1.95
CA ILE A 50 20.86 24.40 3.40
C ILE A 50 20.69 23.00 4.02
N ALA A 51 19.55 22.35 3.77
CA ALA A 51 19.31 21.02 4.34
C ALA A 51 20.20 19.94 3.72
N ALA A 52 20.43 20.00 2.40
CA ALA A 52 21.35 19.10 1.72
C ALA A 52 22.78 19.19 2.28
N GLU A 53 23.30 20.40 2.47
CA GLU A 53 24.64 20.59 3.04
C GLU A 53 24.72 20.11 4.48
N SER A 54 23.68 20.36 5.29
CA SER A 54 23.62 19.90 6.67
C SER A 54 23.63 18.37 6.77
N GLN A 55 22.84 17.71 5.94
CA GLN A 55 22.78 16.26 5.88
C GLN A 55 24.07 15.65 5.31
N ARG A 56 24.71 16.32 4.34
CA ARG A 56 26.00 15.90 3.79
C ARG A 56 27.10 15.91 4.87
N GLN A 57 27.21 17.00 5.62
CA GLN A 57 28.17 17.11 6.74
C GLN A 57 27.88 16.09 7.84
N LEU A 58 26.60 15.86 8.16
CA LEU A 58 26.21 14.82 9.12
C LEU A 58 26.61 13.42 8.61
N ASN A 59 26.36 13.11 7.33
CA ASN A 59 26.73 11.84 6.72
C ASN A 59 28.24 11.58 6.82
N GLU A 60 29.08 12.62 6.67
CA GLU A 60 30.54 12.51 6.77
C GLU A 60 31.04 12.07 8.15
N THR A 61 30.27 12.29 9.22
CA THR A 61 30.63 11.84 10.57
C THR A 61 30.44 10.33 10.79
N TYR A 62 29.69 9.64 9.94
CA TYR A 62 29.48 8.19 10.04
C TYR A 62 30.65 7.40 9.44
N SER A 63 30.72 6.09 9.71
CA SER A 63 31.69 5.21 9.06
C SER A 63 31.45 5.09 7.56
N SER A 64 32.47 4.74 6.79
CA SER A 64 32.36 4.49 5.34
C SER A 64 31.27 3.46 5.02
N PHE A 65 31.14 2.41 5.84
CA PHE A 65 30.12 1.37 5.72
C PHE A 65 28.69 1.91 5.79
N ILE A 66 28.42 2.85 6.71
CA ILE A 66 27.10 3.47 6.87
C ILE A 66 26.87 4.51 5.76
N ARG A 67 27.88 5.32 5.43
CA ARG A 67 27.78 6.37 4.39
C ARG A 67 27.25 5.85 3.06
N HIS A 68 27.74 4.70 2.58
CA HIS A 68 27.28 4.11 1.31
C HIS A 68 25.80 3.69 1.32
N ARG A 69 25.16 3.59 2.49
CA ARG A 69 23.74 3.22 2.65
C ARG A 69 22.84 4.40 3.00
N LEU A 70 23.42 5.53 3.38
CA LEU A 70 22.66 6.74 3.67
C LEU A 70 22.19 7.41 2.37
N PRO A 71 21.10 8.20 2.41
CA PRO A 71 20.70 9.01 1.27
C PRO A 71 21.85 9.92 0.86
N HIS A 72 22.24 9.84 -0.41
CA HIS A 72 23.28 10.70 -0.95
C HIS A 72 22.63 12.02 -1.36
N TYR A 73 22.80 13.02 -0.51
CA TYR A 73 22.54 14.41 -0.86
C TYR A 73 23.77 14.89 -1.60
N GLY A 74 23.67 15.11 -2.92
CA GLY A 74 24.78 15.64 -3.71
C GLY A 74 25.31 16.93 -3.10
N GLN A 75 26.60 17.23 -3.32
CA GLN A 75 27.18 18.48 -2.84
C GLN A 75 26.46 19.66 -3.51
N PRO A 76 25.86 20.58 -2.74
CA PRO A 76 25.20 21.74 -3.31
C PRO A 76 26.22 22.70 -3.93
N GLU A 77 25.81 23.37 -5.01
CA GLU A 77 26.53 24.49 -5.62
C GLU A 77 26.35 25.76 -4.75
N VAL A 78 27.26 25.94 -3.81
CA VAL A 78 27.33 27.08 -2.89
C VAL A 78 28.79 27.36 -2.55
N ASP A 79 29.17 28.63 -2.34
CA ASP A 79 30.57 28.97 -2.01
C ASP A 79 30.90 28.60 -0.56
N SER A 80 30.02 28.96 0.38
CA SER A 80 30.15 28.53 1.77
C SER A 80 28.80 28.51 2.49
N VAL A 81 28.69 27.59 3.46
CA VAL A 81 27.61 27.59 4.46
C VAL A 81 28.25 27.52 5.84
N GLU A 82 28.23 28.62 6.57
CA GLU A 82 28.85 28.73 7.90
C GLU A 82 27.81 28.59 9.01
N ASN A 83 28.27 28.09 10.17
CA ASN A 83 27.48 27.94 11.39
C ASN A 83 26.22 27.08 11.21
N LEU A 84 26.25 26.13 10.28
CA LEU A 84 25.13 25.25 10.00
C LEU A 84 24.86 24.30 11.17
N SER A 85 23.60 24.18 11.56
CA SER A 85 23.15 23.17 12.53
C SER A 85 22.63 21.93 11.80
N VAL A 86 22.55 20.80 12.48
CA VAL A 86 21.89 19.60 11.95
C VAL A 86 20.44 19.94 11.58
N ALA A 87 20.09 19.74 10.32
CA ALA A 87 18.78 20.07 9.77
C ALA A 87 17.90 18.82 9.73
N ILE A 88 16.79 18.86 10.46
CA ILE A 88 15.73 17.84 10.37
C ILE A 88 14.71 18.35 9.37
N VAL A 89 14.56 17.65 8.25
CA VAL A 89 13.65 18.04 7.17
C VAL A 89 12.27 17.44 7.43
N VAL A 90 11.29 18.30 7.66
CA VAL A 90 9.87 17.93 7.65
C VAL A 90 9.27 18.41 6.33
N ASN A 91 8.78 17.49 5.50
CA ASN A 91 8.22 17.78 4.18
C ASN A 91 6.87 17.08 3.97
N GLN A 92 6.25 17.33 2.82
CA GLN A 92 4.96 16.74 2.45
C GLN A 92 5.09 15.38 1.74
N LYS A 93 6.26 14.73 1.78
CA LYS A 93 6.35 13.38 1.21
C LYS A 93 5.36 12.50 1.96
N ARG A 94 4.53 11.76 1.22
CA ARG A 94 3.60 10.81 1.83
C ARG A 94 4.39 9.91 2.76
N ILE A 95 3.92 9.80 3.99
CA ILE A 95 4.44 8.80 4.91
C ILE A 95 4.16 7.46 4.24
N GLY A 96 5.21 6.80 3.77
CA GLY A 96 5.11 5.46 3.22
C GLY A 96 4.58 4.54 4.31
N GLY A 97 3.62 3.71 3.98
CA GLY A 97 3.02 2.75 4.91
C GLY A 97 2.83 1.42 4.21
N ASN A 98 3.22 0.35 4.88
CA ASN A 98 2.68 -0.96 4.55
C ASN A 98 1.19 -0.99 4.98
N ALA A 99 0.43 -1.99 4.54
CA ALA A 99 -1.00 -2.09 4.88
C ALA A 99 -1.27 -2.21 6.40
N ARG A 100 -0.23 -2.38 7.22
CA ARG A 100 -0.27 -2.44 8.69
C ARG A 100 0.30 -1.18 9.37
N SER A 101 0.65 -0.14 8.61
CA SER A 101 1.12 1.14 9.17
C SER A 101 -0.08 2.02 9.52
N THR A 102 -0.30 2.21 10.82
CA THR A 102 -1.37 3.07 11.37
C THR A 102 -0.77 4.28 12.08
N VAL A 103 -1.58 5.29 12.37
CA VAL A 103 -1.19 6.45 13.19
C VAL A 103 -0.58 5.99 14.52
N GLY A 104 -1.17 4.98 15.16
CA GLY A 104 -0.67 4.43 16.42
C GLY A 104 0.73 3.82 16.31
N THR A 105 1.07 3.20 15.17
CA THR A 105 2.43 2.66 14.92
C THR A 105 3.44 3.76 14.61
N ILE A 106 3.07 4.77 13.82
CA ILE A 106 3.99 5.86 13.40
C ILE A 106 4.35 6.76 14.59
N THR A 107 3.43 6.93 15.52
CA THR A 107 3.61 7.79 16.71
C THR A 107 4.17 7.03 17.93
N ASP A 108 4.44 5.73 17.80
CA ASP A 108 4.78 4.81 18.89
C ASP A 108 3.75 4.71 20.04
N ILE A 109 2.59 5.36 19.92
CA ILE A 109 1.50 5.26 20.90
C ILE A 109 1.06 3.80 21.04
N HIS A 110 0.97 3.06 19.94
CA HIS A 110 0.62 1.64 19.99
C HIS A 110 1.64 0.81 20.77
N SER A 111 2.94 1.10 20.67
CA SER A 111 3.98 0.43 21.45
C SER A 111 3.78 0.65 22.95
N LEU A 112 3.44 1.87 23.36
CA LEU A 112 3.13 2.19 24.76
C LEU A 112 1.82 1.54 25.23
N LEU A 113 0.77 1.55 24.41
CA LEU A 113 -0.50 0.90 24.74
C LEU A 113 -0.31 -0.61 24.94
N ARG A 114 0.44 -1.28 24.06
CA ARG A 114 0.75 -2.71 24.22
C ARG A 114 1.43 -3.01 25.56
N LEU A 115 2.41 -2.19 25.94
CA LEU A 115 3.06 -2.31 27.24
C LEU A 115 2.07 -2.08 28.38
N LEU A 116 1.28 -1.02 28.31
CA LEU A 116 0.27 -0.70 29.32
C LEU A 116 -0.69 -1.87 29.54
N PHE A 117 -1.40 -2.32 28.48
CA PHE A 117 -2.35 -3.42 28.58
C PHE A 117 -1.70 -4.73 29.04
N SER A 118 -0.45 -5.01 28.67
CA SER A 118 0.26 -6.19 29.15
C SER A 118 0.55 -6.19 30.65
N ARG A 119 0.60 -5.00 31.29
CA ARG A 119 0.94 -4.87 32.72
C ARG A 119 -0.27 -4.70 33.61
N ILE A 120 -1.31 -4.01 33.13
CA ILE A 120 -2.49 -3.67 33.95
C ILE A 120 -3.78 -4.34 33.48
N GLY A 121 -3.78 -4.97 32.29
CA GLY A 121 -4.96 -5.62 31.74
C GLY A 121 -5.47 -6.75 32.63
N ARG A 122 -6.79 -6.79 32.82
CA ARG A 122 -7.49 -7.87 33.55
C ARG A 122 -8.62 -8.43 32.68
N PRO A 123 -8.69 -9.77 32.49
CA PRO A 123 -7.72 -10.77 32.95
C PRO A 123 -6.34 -10.61 32.28
N PHE A 124 -5.31 -11.22 32.87
CA PHE A 124 -4.00 -11.29 32.22
C PHE A 124 -4.09 -12.24 31.02
N VAL A 125 -3.78 -11.73 29.82
CA VAL A 125 -3.85 -12.47 28.55
C VAL A 125 -2.49 -12.66 27.88
N GLY A 126 -1.43 -12.07 28.43
CA GLY A 126 -0.07 -12.19 27.91
C GLY A 126 0.74 -10.90 27.97
N TYR A 127 1.98 -10.99 27.50
CA TYR A 127 2.89 -9.85 27.39
C TYR A 127 2.63 -9.03 26.12
N SER A 128 3.35 -7.92 25.90
CA SER A 128 3.08 -6.92 24.85
C SER A 128 2.90 -7.46 23.43
N ASP A 129 3.43 -8.64 23.12
CA ASP A 129 3.30 -9.27 21.80
C ASP A 129 1.87 -9.68 21.45
N VAL A 130 1.07 -10.13 22.44
CA VAL A 130 -0.33 -10.54 22.20
C VAL A 130 -1.24 -9.36 21.85
N PHE A 131 -0.78 -8.14 22.12
CA PHE A 131 -1.48 -6.90 21.77
C PHE A 131 -0.98 -6.31 20.45
N SER A 132 -0.11 -7.01 19.72
CA SER A 132 0.44 -6.53 18.45
C SER A 132 -0.24 -7.23 17.27
N PHE A 133 -1.00 -6.47 16.48
CA PHE A 133 -1.50 -6.93 15.19
C PHE A 133 -0.39 -7.20 14.15
N ASN A 134 0.86 -6.84 14.44
CA ASN A 134 2.03 -7.17 13.61
C ASN A 134 2.74 -8.46 14.06
N ASN A 135 2.38 -9.03 15.21
CA ASN A 135 2.99 -10.26 15.74
C ASN A 135 2.00 -11.43 15.57
N PRO A 136 2.43 -12.60 15.06
CA PRO A 136 1.57 -13.79 14.96
C PRO A 136 0.85 -14.17 16.26
N GLN A 137 1.43 -13.83 17.42
CA GLN A 137 0.83 -14.10 18.75
C GLN A 137 -0.37 -13.20 19.08
N GLY A 138 -0.50 -12.05 18.42
CA GLY A 138 -1.58 -11.08 18.68
C GLY A 138 -2.43 -10.74 17.45
N MET A 139 -1.98 -11.08 16.24
CA MET A 139 -2.70 -10.76 15.02
C MET A 139 -3.89 -11.70 14.80
N CYS A 140 -4.97 -11.16 14.23
CA CYS A 140 -6.07 -11.96 13.75
C CYS A 140 -5.57 -12.98 12.69
N PRO A 141 -5.83 -14.29 12.85
CA PRO A 141 -5.32 -15.31 11.92
C PRO A 141 -6.02 -15.27 10.56
N HIS A 142 -7.20 -14.66 10.47
CA HIS A 142 -7.97 -14.59 9.23
C HIS A 142 -7.51 -13.45 8.31
N CYS A 143 -7.28 -12.24 8.85
CA CYS A 143 -6.81 -11.10 8.07
C CYS A 143 -5.32 -10.78 8.27
N GLU A 144 -4.61 -11.61 9.05
CA GLU A 144 -3.20 -11.42 9.42
C GLU A 144 -2.91 -10.01 9.95
N GLY A 145 -3.79 -9.49 10.81
CA GLY A 145 -3.64 -8.17 11.44
C GLY A 145 -3.89 -6.96 10.52
N LEU A 146 -4.49 -7.16 9.34
CA LEU A 146 -4.92 -6.06 8.48
C LEU A 146 -6.23 -5.39 8.95
N GLY A 147 -6.98 -6.07 9.82
CA GLY A 147 -8.33 -5.65 10.25
C GLY A 147 -9.40 -5.79 9.15
N LYS A 148 -9.00 -6.03 7.90
CA LYS A 148 -9.88 -6.01 6.74
C LYS A 148 -9.65 -7.18 5.82
N VAL A 149 -10.68 -7.54 5.06
CA VAL A 149 -10.62 -8.57 4.02
C VAL A 149 -11.24 -8.05 2.74
N ASN A 150 -10.69 -8.55 1.63
CA ASN A 150 -11.28 -8.33 0.32
C ASN A 150 -12.48 -9.26 0.16
N THR A 151 -13.61 -8.71 -0.25
CA THR A 151 -14.81 -9.47 -0.63
C THR A 151 -15.30 -9.00 -2.01
N PHE A 152 -16.15 -9.79 -2.65
CA PHE A 152 -16.64 -9.51 -4.00
C PHE A 152 -18.00 -8.81 -3.98
N ARG A 153 -18.13 -7.73 -4.75
CA ARG A 153 -19.41 -7.15 -5.13
C ARG A 153 -20.01 -7.98 -6.24
N ILE A 154 -20.83 -8.97 -5.88
CA ILE A 154 -21.42 -9.91 -6.83
C ILE A 154 -22.23 -9.19 -7.93
N GLU A 155 -22.95 -8.13 -7.57
CA GLU A 155 -23.73 -7.33 -8.53
C GLU A 155 -22.88 -6.57 -9.54
N SER A 156 -21.65 -6.20 -9.16
CA SER A 156 -20.67 -5.59 -10.07
C SER A 156 -19.98 -6.64 -10.93
N LEU A 157 -19.76 -7.84 -10.38
CA LEU A 157 -19.11 -8.96 -11.06
C LEU A 157 -20.02 -9.70 -12.03
N ILE A 158 -21.33 -9.77 -11.76
CA ILE A 158 -22.25 -10.64 -12.48
C ILE A 158 -23.54 -9.91 -12.85
N ASP A 159 -23.84 -9.95 -14.14
CA ASP A 159 -25.13 -9.56 -14.70
C ASP A 159 -26.13 -10.71 -14.58
N LYS A 160 -27.05 -10.62 -13.61
CA LYS A 160 -28.05 -11.68 -13.36
C LYS A 160 -29.10 -11.79 -14.48
N GLU A 161 -29.25 -10.76 -15.30
CA GLU A 161 -30.25 -10.75 -16.39
C GLU A 161 -29.80 -11.53 -17.64
N LYS A 162 -28.55 -12.00 -17.64
CA LYS A 162 -27.93 -12.74 -18.74
C LYS A 162 -27.72 -14.21 -18.40
N SER A 163 -27.69 -15.05 -19.42
CA SER A 163 -27.23 -16.44 -19.33
C SER A 163 -25.70 -16.54 -19.42
N LEU A 164 -25.12 -17.72 -19.17
CA LEU A 164 -23.67 -17.94 -19.33
C LEU A 164 -23.21 -17.69 -20.78
N ASN A 165 -24.02 -18.07 -21.78
CA ASN A 165 -23.72 -17.85 -23.19
C ASN A 165 -23.79 -16.36 -23.59
N GLU A 166 -24.63 -15.56 -22.92
CA GLU A 166 -24.75 -14.11 -23.14
C GLU A 166 -23.61 -13.30 -22.49
N GLY A 167 -22.74 -13.95 -21.69
CA GLY A 167 -21.60 -13.32 -21.02
C GLY A 167 -22.02 -12.50 -19.80
N PRO A 168 -22.38 -13.14 -18.68
CA PRO A 168 -22.87 -12.46 -17.49
C PRO A 168 -21.71 -11.99 -16.59
N ILE A 169 -20.52 -12.59 -16.72
CA ILE A 169 -19.37 -12.32 -15.86
C ILE A 169 -18.63 -11.09 -16.37
N ARG A 170 -18.78 -9.97 -15.65
CA ARG A 170 -18.18 -8.66 -15.94
C ARG A 170 -16.74 -8.60 -15.41
N PHE A 171 -15.91 -9.55 -15.82
CA PHE A 171 -14.49 -9.56 -15.47
C PHE A 171 -13.65 -9.94 -16.70
N PRO A 172 -12.51 -9.27 -16.96
CA PRO A 172 -11.64 -9.60 -18.08
C PRO A 172 -11.30 -11.08 -18.12
N THR A 173 -11.23 -11.67 -19.32
CA THR A 173 -10.94 -13.10 -19.58
C THR A 173 -12.09 -14.10 -19.32
N PHE A 174 -13.25 -13.62 -18.85
CA PHE A 174 -14.48 -14.41 -18.63
C PHE A 174 -15.59 -14.13 -19.67
N HIS A 175 -15.31 -13.37 -20.72
CA HIS A 175 -16.29 -13.11 -21.78
C HIS A 175 -16.49 -14.35 -22.67
N PRO A 176 -17.64 -14.48 -23.37
CA PRO A 176 -17.90 -15.57 -24.29
C PRO A 176 -16.76 -15.80 -25.29
N GLY A 177 -16.37 -17.06 -25.46
CA GLY A 177 -15.24 -17.47 -26.31
C GLY A 177 -13.87 -17.48 -25.62
N GLU A 178 -13.71 -16.78 -24.48
CA GLU A 178 -12.44 -16.73 -23.75
C GLU A 178 -12.18 -18.01 -22.93
N VAL A 179 -10.91 -18.25 -22.61
CA VAL A 179 -10.46 -19.52 -21.98
C VAL A 179 -11.10 -19.74 -20.60
N ARG A 180 -11.28 -18.69 -19.78
CA ARG A 180 -11.88 -18.86 -18.45
C ARG A 180 -13.40 -19.03 -18.53
N TRP A 181 -14.06 -18.38 -19.49
CA TRP A 181 -15.49 -18.62 -19.77
C TRP A 181 -15.79 -20.09 -20.09
N LYS A 182 -14.95 -20.72 -20.94
CA LYS A 182 -15.07 -22.16 -21.27
C LYS A 182 -15.04 -23.07 -20.05
N ARG A 183 -14.44 -22.63 -18.93
CA ARG A 183 -14.40 -23.39 -17.67
C ARG A 183 -15.73 -23.45 -16.93
N TYR A 184 -16.75 -22.74 -17.39
CA TYR A 184 -18.09 -22.80 -16.82
C TYR A 184 -19.06 -23.48 -17.79
N VAL A 185 -19.06 -23.07 -19.06
CA VAL A 185 -20.00 -23.62 -20.05
C VAL A 185 -19.72 -25.06 -20.47
N ALA A 186 -18.46 -25.50 -20.42
CA ALA A 186 -18.08 -26.87 -20.82
C ALA A 186 -18.26 -27.91 -19.70
N THR A 187 -18.69 -27.50 -18.51
CA THR A 187 -18.77 -28.37 -17.33
C THR A 187 -19.93 -29.36 -17.38
N GLY A 188 -20.98 -29.04 -18.13
CA GLY A 188 -22.25 -29.77 -18.10
C GLY A 188 -23.01 -29.66 -16.77
N LEU A 189 -22.60 -28.75 -15.88
CA LEU A 189 -23.25 -28.50 -14.59
C LEU A 189 -24.41 -27.52 -14.70
N PHE A 190 -24.42 -26.67 -15.72
CA PHE A 190 -25.36 -25.56 -15.86
C PHE A 190 -26.13 -25.65 -17.17
N ASP A 191 -27.37 -25.16 -17.15
CA ASP A 191 -28.03 -24.72 -18.37
C ASP A 191 -27.43 -23.37 -18.78
N ASN A 192 -26.67 -23.39 -19.88
CA ASN A 192 -25.90 -22.23 -20.34
C ASN A 192 -26.75 -21.14 -20.99
N ASP A 193 -28.01 -21.44 -21.35
CA ASP A 193 -28.95 -20.51 -21.96
C ASP A 193 -29.97 -19.97 -20.93
N LYS A 194 -30.06 -20.60 -19.76
CA LYS A 194 -30.85 -20.10 -18.63
C LYS A 194 -30.22 -18.83 -18.04
N LYS A 195 -31.06 -17.81 -17.80
CA LYS A 195 -30.65 -16.57 -17.14
C LYS A 195 -30.24 -16.82 -15.70
N LEU A 196 -29.17 -16.16 -15.24
CA LEU A 196 -28.63 -16.39 -13.91
C LEU A 196 -29.58 -16.00 -12.77
N LYS A 197 -30.50 -15.05 -12.99
CA LYS A 197 -31.53 -14.72 -11.98
C LYS A 197 -32.46 -15.89 -11.64
N ASP A 198 -32.61 -16.84 -12.56
CA ASP A 198 -33.49 -18.00 -12.42
C ASP A 198 -32.75 -19.24 -11.87
N TYR A 199 -31.44 -19.12 -11.59
CA TYR A 199 -30.63 -20.19 -11.02
C TYR A 199 -31.11 -20.56 -9.61
N SER A 200 -31.00 -21.84 -9.27
CA SER A 200 -31.24 -22.29 -7.90
C SER A 200 -30.13 -21.79 -6.96
N GLU A 201 -30.37 -21.84 -5.64
CA GLU A 201 -29.32 -21.53 -4.67
C GLU A 201 -28.09 -22.45 -4.82
N GLU A 202 -28.32 -23.72 -5.15
CA GLU A 202 -27.24 -24.68 -5.40
C GLU A 202 -26.45 -24.36 -6.69
N ASP A 203 -27.13 -23.94 -7.76
CA ASP A 203 -26.46 -23.50 -8.99
C ASP A 203 -25.60 -22.25 -8.72
N TRP A 204 -26.12 -21.30 -7.94
CA TRP A 204 -25.39 -20.11 -7.53
C TRP A 204 -24.17 -20.44 -6.67
N ASP A 205 -24.34 -21.29 -5.65
CA ASP A 205 -23.25 -21.73 -4.79
C ASP A 205 -22.16 -22.48 -5.59
N THR A 206 -22.60 -23.34 -6.50
CA THR A 206 -21.70 -24.08 -7.40
C THR A 206 -20.94 -23.10 -8.31
N LEU A 207 -21.64 -22.17 -8.98
CA LEU A 207 -21.04 -21.21 -9.90
C LEU A 207 -20.00 -20.30 -9.22
N LEU A 208 -20.28 -19.86 -7.99
CA LEU A 208 -19.47 -18.86 -7.30
C LEU A 208 -18.37 -19.46 -6.44
N TYR A 209 -18.67 -20.49 -5.64
CA TYR A 209 -17.85 -20.85 -4.48
C TYR A 209 -17.30 -22.28 -4.50
N LYS A 210 -18.03 -23.27 -5.04
CA LYS A 210 -17.57 -24.67 -4.98
C LYS A 210 -16.25 -24.87 -5.76
N THR A 211 -15.37 -25.72 -5.22
CA THR A 211 -14.08 -26.05 -5.85
C THR A 211 -13.70 -27.52 -5.64
N GLY A 212 -12.70 -28.00 -6.38
CA GLY A 212 -11.97 -29.22 -6.02
C GLY A 212 -12.59 -30.54 -6.46
N PHE A 213 -13.60 -30.51 -7.34
CA PHE A 213 -14.23 -31.73 -7.87
C PHE A 213 -14.15 -31.80 -9.40
N LYS A 214 -14.32 -32.99 -9.98
CA LYS A 214 -14.45 -33.14 -11.43
C LYS A 214 -15.92 -33.05 -11.83
N PRO A 215 -16.28 -32.25 -12.85
CA PRO A 215 -17.64 -32.24 -13.35
C PRO A 215 -18.07 -33.66 -13.76
N PRO A 216 -19.30 -34.09 -13.44
CA PRO A 216 -19.74 -35.46 -13.68
C PRO A 216 -19.97 -35.74 -15.17
N ASN A 217 -20.52 -34.77 -15.91
CA ASN A 217 -20.89 -34.92 -17.32
C ASN A 217 -20.37 -33.74 -18.19
N PRO A 218 -19.05 -33.53 -18.28
CA PRO A 218 -18.51 -32.41 -19.03
C PRO A 218 -18.62 -32.62 -20.54
N THR A 219 -18.60 -31.52 -21.29
CA THR A 219 -18.53 -31.56 -22.76
C THR A 219 -17.11 -31.95 -23.22
N LYS A 220 -16.95 -32.25 -24.52
CA LYS A 220 -15.64 -32.56 -25.13
C LYS A 220 -14.63 -31.41 -25.01
N GLU A 221 -15.09 -30.19 -24.77
CA GLU A 221 -14.24 -29.01 -24.61
C GLU A 221 -13.61 -28.91 -23.22
N TRP A 222 -14.10 -29.68 -22.24
CA TRP A 222 -13.54 -29.70 -20.89
C TRP A 222 -12.20 -30.44 -20.86
N PRO A 223 -11.12 -29.83 -20.32
CA PRO A 223 -9.84 -30.51 -20.19
C PRO A 223 -9.89 -31.64 -19.13
N PRO A 224 -9.59 -32.91 -19.49
CA PRO A 224 -9.81 -34.07 -18.61
C PRO A 224 -9.05 -34.06 -17.27
N THR A 225 -7.93 -33.33 -17.21
CA THR A 225 -7.09 -33.19 -16.00
C THR A 225 -7.54 -32.07 -15.07
N SER A 226 -8.49 -31.24 -15.49
CA SER A 226 -8.91 -30.05 -14.74
C SER A 226 -9.98 -30.38 -13.71
N TYR A 227 -9.88 -29.73 -12.55
CA TYR A 227 -10.91 -29.68 -11.52
C TYR A 227 -11.74 -28.41 -11.69
N TYR A 228 -13.01 -28.50 -11.31
CA TYR A 228 -13.91 -27.38 -11.22
C TYR A 228 -13.46 -26.42 -10.10
N GLU A 229 -13.58 -25.14 -10.38
CA GLU A 229 -13.30 -24.05 -9.45
C GLU A 229 -14.22 -22.90 -9.83
N GLY A 230 -15.06 -22.49 -8.88
CA GLY A 230 -16.00 -21.39 -9.00
C GLY A 230 -15.33 -20.04 -9.29
N ILE A 231 -16.15 -19.07 -9.68
CA ILE A 231 -15.68 -17.76 -10.16
C ILE A 231 -14.84 -17.04 -9.10
N ILE A 232 -15.30 -16.99 -7.85
CA ILE A 232 -14.65 -16.21 -6.79
C ILE A 232 -13.29 -16.80 -6.41
N PRO A 233 -13.16 -18.08 -6.01
CA PRO A 233 -11.87 -18.68 -5.69
C PRO A 233 -10.87 -18.57 -6.85
N ARG A 234 -11.34 -18.71 -8.10
CA ARG A 234 -10.50 -18.53 -9.28
C ARG A 234 -9.96 -17.11 -9.40
N ILE A 235 -10.82 -16.11 -9.19
CA ILE A 235 -10.39 -14.70 -9.26
C ILE A 235 -9.41 -14.39 -8.13
N GLU A 236 -9.70 -14.82 -6.90
CA GLU A 236 -8.82 -14.65 -5.74
C GLU A 236 -7.43 -15.24 -6.00
N ARG A 237 -7.38 -16.52 -6.38
CA ARG A 237 -6.12 -17.25 -6.60
C ARG A 237 -5.29 -16.66 -7.75
N THR A 238 -5.94 -16.13 -8.79
CA THR A 238 -5.25 -15.70 -10.02
C THR A 238 -4.88 -14.22 -9.98
N PHE A 239 -5.77 -13.36 -9.52
CA PHE A 239 -5.65 -11.91 -9.68
C PHE A 239 -5.37 -11.18 -8.35
N LEU A 240 -5.68 -11.78 -7.20
CA LEU A 240 -5.45 -11.15 -5.88
C LEU A 240 -4.18 -11.63 -5.17
N SER A 241 -3.43 -12.58 -5.75
CA SER A 241 -2.09 -12.92 -5.27
C SER A 241 -1.15 -11.71 -5.41
N LYS A 242 -0.53 -11.29 -4.30
CA LYS A 242 0.33 -10.08 -4.23
C LYS A 242 1.40 -10.07 -5.35
N ASP A 243 1.53 -8.93 -6.03
CA ASP A 243 2.56 -8.59 -7.02
C ASP A 243 2.63 -9.45 -8.30
N SER A 244 1.58 -10.20 -8.63
CA SER A 244 1.53 -10.92 -9.91
C SER A 244 1.44 -9.95 -11.12
N ARG A 245 1.88 -10.40 -12.29
CA ARG A 245 1.71 -9.66 -13.56
C ARG A 245 0.24 -9.34 -13.80
N ASP A 246 -0.64 -10.29 -13.50
CA ASP A 246 -2.08 -10.18 -13.72
C ASP A 246 -2.73 -9.19 -12.74
N SER A 247 -2.28 -9.13 -11.49
CA SER A 247 -2.75 -8.15 -10.50
C SER A 247 -2.49 -6.71 -10.96
N ARG A 248 -1.35 -6.46 -11.62
CA ARG A 248 -1.02 -5.15 -12.21
C ARG A 248 -1.79 -4.89 -13.50
N ALA A 249 -1.94 -5.89 -14.37
CA ALA A 249 -2.59 -5.73 -15.66
C ALA A 249 -4.10 -5.49 -15.54
N TYR A 250 -4.76 -6.07 -14.53
CA TYR A 250 -6.21 -6.02 -14.36
C TYR A 250 -6.65 -5.23 -13.12
N ARG A 251 -5.81 -4.30 -12.65
CA ARG A 251 -6.04 -3.54 -11.42
C ARG A 251 -7.40 -2.84 -11.38
N GLU A 252 -7.76 -2.14 -12.46
CA GLU A 252 -9.04 -1.41 -12.53
C GLU A 252 -10.24 -2.34 -12.44
N ALA A 253 -10.20 -3.50 -13.11
CA ALA A 253 -11.26 -4.50 -13.05
C ALA A 253 -11.37 -5.12 -11.65
N ILE A 254 -10.23 -5.36 -10.98
CA ILE A 254 -10.21 -5.82 -9.59
C ILE A 254 -10.87 -4.78 -8.67
N GLU A 255 -10.50 -3.50 -8.79
CA GLU A 255 -11.04 -2.42 -7.94
C GLU A 255 -12.57 -2.21 -8.12
N GLN A 256 -13.13 -2.56 -9.29
CA GLN A 256 -14.57 -2.50 -9.53
C GLN A 256 -15.35 -3.61 -8.82
N VAL A 257 -14.81 -4.84 -8.82
CA VAL A 257 -15.52 -6.02 -8.32
C VAL A 257 -15.14 -6.41 -6.89
N VAL A 258 -14.00 -5.93 -6.38
CA VAL A 258 -13.55 -6.18 -5.02
C VAL A 258 -13.84 -4.97 -4.16
N THR A 259 -14.39 -5.22 -2.98
CA THR A 259 -14.55 -4.21 -1.94
C THR A 259 -13.84 -4.65 -0.67
N GLU A 260 -13.27 -3.70 0.02
CA GLU A 260 -12.66 -3.92 1.31
C GLU A 260 -13.76 -3.87 2.38
N THR A 261 -13.83 -4.88 3.23
CA THR A 261 -14.77 -4.95 4.36
C THR A 261 -14.02 -5.24 5.65
N ALA A 262 -14.64 -4.91 6.79
CA ALA A 262 -14.11 -5.31 8.08
C ALA A 262 -13.98 -6.83 8.13
N CYS A 263 -12.86 -7.33 8.66
CA CYS A 263 -12.65 -8.76 8.82
C CYS A 263 -13.76 -9.35 9.69
N PRO A 264 -14.45 -10.42 9.26
CA PRO A 264 -15.57 -10.99 10.01
C PRO A 264 -15.14 -11.58 11.36
N LEU A 265 -13.86 -11.94 11.52
CA LEU A 265 -13.34 -12.54 12.74
C LEU A 265 -12.93 -11.50 13.81
N CYS A 266 -12.25 -10.42 13.41
CA CYS A 266 -11.78 -9.38 14.35
C CYS A 266 -12.57 -8.06 14.27
N HIS A 267 -13.53 -7.96 13.35
CA HIS A 267 -14.39 -6.79 13.15
C HIS A 267 -13.64 -5.47 12.90
N GLY A 268 -12.40 -5.54 12.39
CA GLY A 268 -11.56 -4.34 12.18
C GLY A 268 -10.51 -4.10 13.27
N GLY A 269 -10.54 -4.87 14.36
CA GLY A 269 -9.56 -4.82 15.45
C GLY A 269 -8.22 -5.47 15.15
#